data_AF-A0A1M6CS42-F1
#
_entry.id   AF-A0A1M6CS42-F1
#
_cell.length_a   1.000
_cell.length_b   1.000
_cell.length_c   1.000
_cell.angle_alpha   90.00
_cell.angle_beta   90.00
_cell.angle_gamma   90.00
#
_symmetry.space_group_name_H-M   'P 1'
#
loop_
_entity.id
_entity.type
_entity.pdbx_description
1 polymer ?
#
loop_
_entity_poly.entity_id
_entity_poly.type
_entity_poly.pdbx_seq_one_letter_code
_entity_poly.pdbx_strand_id
1 'polypeptide(L)' 'MEEKINKLKSKSEQAKELGIEIPEDYDWGNMSSKACGSVGGAIGGNYTKNAVEDFEKKLSK' A
#
# COMPACT_ATOMS: atom_id res chain seq x y z
N MET A 1 8.28 -10.87 -6.25
CA MET A 1 6.87 -10.76 -5.82
C MET A 1 6.60 -9.37 -5.22
N GLU A 2 7.51 -8.81 -4.42
CA GLU A 2 7.37 -7.47 -3.79
C GLU A 2 7.30 -6.28 -4.76
N GLU A 3 8.03 -6.30 -5.88
CA GLU A 3 8.04 -5.17 -6.82
C GLU A 3 6.67 -4.85 -7.42
N LYS A 4 5.86 -5.88 -7.68
CA LYS A 4 4.57 -5.71 -8.36
C LYS A 4 3.54 -5.08 -7.43
N ILE A 5 3.49 -5.58 -6.20
CA ILE A 5 2.67 -5.07 -5.08
C ILE A 5 3.05 -3.61 -4.76
N ASN A 6 4.34 -3.29 -4.68
CA ASN A 6 4.82 -1.94 -4.39
C ASN A 6 4.60 -0.93 -5.53
N LYS A 7 4.16 -1.37 -6.72
CA LYS A 7 3.83 -0.49 -7.86
C LYS A 7 2.34 -0.20 -7.99
N LEU A 8 1.50 -0.83 -7.17
CA LEU A 8 0.06 -0.64 -7.17
C LEU A 8 -0.32 0.74 -6.60
N LYS A 9 -1.39 1.34 -7.14
CA LYS A 9 -1.76 2.73 -6.82
C LYS A 9 -3.06 2.83 -6.03
N SER A 10 -3.77 1.73 -5.86
CA SER A 10 -5.04 1.69 -5.13
C SER A 10 -5.10 0.52 -4.15
N LYS A 11 -5.91 0.70 -3.09
CA LYS A 11 -6.24 -0.35 -2.13
C LYS A 11 -6.88 -1.56 -2.81
N SER A 12 -7.74 -1.35 -3.80
CA SER A 12 -8.45 -2.45 -4.48
C SER A 12 -7.52 -3.32 -5.31
N GLU A 13 -6.58 -2.72 -6.04
CA GLU A 13 -5.55 -3.49 -6.77
C GLU A 13 -4.67 -4.28 -5.80
N GLN A 14 -4.25 -3.64 -4.71
CA GLN A 14 -3.43 -4.24 -3.66
C GLN A 14 -4.15 -5.42 -3.01
N ALA A 15 -5.43 -5.24 -2.65
CA ALA A 15 -6.26 -6.29 -2.07
C ALA A 15 -6.39 -7.49 -3.03
N LYS A 16 -6.66 -7.22 -4.32
CA LYS A 16 -6.76 -8.27 -5.35
C LYS A 16 -5.46 -9.05 -5.54
N GLU A 17 -4.31 -8.37 -5.60
CA GLU A 17 -3.00 -9.04 -5.74
C GLU A 17 -2.63 -9.83 -4.46
N LEU A 18 -3.07 -9.37 -3.29
CA LEU A 18 -2.86 -10.05 -2.01
C LEU A 18 -3.89 -11.16 -1.71
N GLY A 19 -4.92 -11.33 -2.55
CA GLY A 19 -6.02 -12.27 -2.28
C GLY A 19 -6.86 -11.89 -1.06
N ILE A 20 -6.90 -10.60 -0.70
CA ILE A 20 -7.72 -10.07 0.39
C ILE A 20 -9.05 -9.62 -0.20
N GLU A 21 -10.15 -10.09 0.38
CA GLU A 21 -11.49 -9.67 0.00
C GLU A 21 -11.70 -8.19 0.31
N ILE A 22 -12.36 -7.49 -0.62
CA ILE A 22 -12.72 -6.09 -0.44
C ILE A 22 -14.11 -6.08 0.24
N PRO A 23 -14.26 -5.39 1.38
CA PRO A 23 -15.55 -5.25 2.05
C PRO A 23 -16.61 -4.62 1.11
N GLU A 24 -17.84 -5.11 1.15
CA GLU A 24 -18.93 -4.65 0.25
C GLU A 24 -19.27 -3.17 0.43
N ASP A 25 -19.21 -2.69 1.68
CA ASP A 25 -19.45 -1.30 2.08
C ASP A 25 -18.18 -0.43 2.01
N TYR A 26 -17.05 -1.01 1.57
CA TYR A 26 -15.72 -0.40 1.61
C TYR A 26 -15.23 -0.02 3.02
N ASP A 27 -15.88 -0.50 4.08
CA ASP A 27 -15.42 -0.30 5.45
C ASP A 27 -14.41 -1.38 5.84
N TRP A 28 -13.18 -0.94 6.09
CA TRP A 28 -12.09 -1.81 6.53
C TRP A 28 -12.02 -1.93 8.06
N GLY A 29 -12.95 -1.30 8.80
CA GLY A 29 -12.94 -1.22 10.26
C GLY A 29 -13.00 -2.59 10.97
N ASN A 30 -13.69 -3.57 10.38
CA ASN A 30 -13.80 -4.93 10.91
C ASN A 30 -12.68 -5.87 10.43
N MET A 31 -11.79 -5.39 9.56
CA MET A 31 -10.67 -6.18 9.05
C MET A 31 -9.49 -6.14 10.05
N SER A 32 -8.68 -7.21 10.05
CA SER A 32 -7.50 -7.24 10.92
C SER A 32 -6.53 -6.11 10.57
N SER A 33 -5.83 -5.56 11.58
CA SER A 33 -4.82 -4.50 11.37
C SER A 33 -3.75 -4.91 10.36
N LYS A 34 -3.42 -6.20 10.29
CA LYS A 34 -2.49 -6.75 9.29
C LYS A 34 -3.04 -6.58 7.88
N ALA A 35 -4.30 -6.96 7.63
CA ALA A 35 -4.93 -6.80 6.33
C ALA A 35 -5.03 -5.32 5.94
N CYS A 36 -5.46 -4.46 6.86
CA CYS A 36 -5.52 -3.01 6.65
C CYS A 36 -4.16 -2.41 6.31
N GLY A 37 -3.09 -2.82 7.00
CA GLY A 37 -1.72 -2.38 6.73
C GLY A 37 -1.21 -2.85 5.36
N SER A 38 -1.42 -4.14 5.02
CA SER A 38 -0.98 -4.70 3.75
C SER A 38 -1.71 -4.07 2.54
N VAL A 39 -3.01 -3.81 2.66
CA VAL A 39 -3.82 -3.15 1.62
C VAL A 39 -3.56 -1.65 1.56
N GLY A 40 -3.44 -0.98 2.71
CA GLY A 40 -3.12 0.44 2.81
C GLY A 40 -1.73 0.79 2.28
N GLY A 41 -0.83 -0.20 2.19
CA GLY A 41 0.53 -0.07 1.67
C GLY A 41 0.59 0.54 0.27
N ALA A 42 -0.35 0.23 -0.62
CA ALA A 42 -0.37 0.78 -1.99
C ALA A 42 -0.51 2.31 -2.04
N ILE A 43 -1.14 2.91 -1.03
CA ILE A 43 -1.31 4.36 -0.95
C ILE A 43 -0.34 4.94 0.07
N GLY A 44 -0.51 4.60 1.35
CA GLY A 44 0.27 5.22 2.43
C GLY A 44 1.72 4.75 2.47
N GLY A 45 1.94 3.46 2.24
CA GLY A 45 3.29 2.87 2.21
C GLY A 45 4.11 3.40 1.04
N ASN A 46 3.55 3.37 -0.17
CA ASN A 46 4.20 3.89 -1.37
C ASN A 46 4.43 5.41 -1.30
N TYR A 47 3.47 6.17 -0.77
CA TYR A 47 3.66 7.61 -0.54
C TYR A 47 4.86 7.86 0.37
N THR A 48 4.92 7.18 1.51
CA THR A 48 6.01 7.34 2.48
C THR A 48 7.34 6.92 1.88
N LYS A 49 7.37 5.78 1.18
CA LYS A 49 8.57 5.28 0.49
C LYS A 49 9.09 6.31 -0.53
N ASN A 50 8.22 6.81 -1.40
CA ASN A 50 8.61 7.79 -2.41
C ASN A 50 9.12 9.10 -1.78
N ALA A 51 8.50 9.55 -0.68
CA ALA A 51 8.95 10.72 0.05
C ALA A 51 10.36 10.54 0.64
N VAL A 52 10.66 9.36 1.18
CA VAL A 52 12.01 9.02 1.67
C VAL A 52 13.01 8.95 0.52
N GLU A 53 12.69 8.25 -0.57
CA GLU A 53 13.58 8.16 -1.74
C GLU A 53 13.91 9.53 -2.33
N ASP A 54 12.92 10.43 -2.40
CA ASP A 54 13.13 11.80 -2.89
C ASP A 54 13.95 12.66 -1.93
N PHE A 55 13.85 12.41 -0.63
CA PHE A 55 14.70 13.06 0.37
C PHE A 55 16.15 12.57 0.28
N GLU A 56 16.39 11.27 0.19
CA GLU A 56 17.72 10.68 0.07
C GLU A 56 18.47 11.15 -1.19
N LYS A 57 17.75 11.26 -2.33
CA LYS A 57 18.30 11.81 -3.57
C LYS A 57 18.77 13.27 -3.42
N LYS A 58 18.11 14.06 -2.57
CA LYS A 58 18.49 15.46 -2.30
C LYS A 58 19.68 15.55 -1.35
N LEU A 59 19.85 14.60 -0.44
CA LEU A 59 21.01 14.54 0.47
C LEU A 59 22.29 14.08 -0.23
N SER A 60 22.18 13.31 -1.31
CA SER A 60 23.32 12.77 -2.06
C SER A 60 23.86 13.76 -3.14
N LYS A 61 23.39 15.00 -3.13
CA LYS A 61 23.87 16.13 -3.94
C LYS A 61 24.63 17.10 -3.06
#